data_AF-A0A383CIS6-F1
#
_entry.id   AF-A0A383CIS6-F1
#
_cell.length_a   1.000
_cell.length_b   1.000
_cell.length_c   1.000
_cell.angle_alpha   90.00
_cell.angle_beta   90.00
_cell.angle_gamma   90.00
#
_symmetry.space_group_name_H-M   'P 1'
#
loop_
_entity.id
_entity.type
_entity.pdbx_description
1 polymer ?
#
loop_
_entity_poly.entity_id
_entity_poly.type
_entity_poly.pdbx_seq_one_letter_code
_entity_poly.pdbx_strand_id
1 'polypeptide(L)'
;MGISQEKLRFYQREGYVILEGVLTDDDLEPLIQDHIIIVDAMARDLHRQGKISRLYEDEPFEIRLARIAEEYEEVDECPDIGFTRRRATYEFLRNKNLVDVIEPFIGPEISCNPVSHVRPKLPSTDVPFHQDAVFTTQEAKDILQVTVWLPLVQST
;
A
#
# COMPACT_ATOMS: atom_id res chain seq x y z
N MET A 1 -14.62 11.43 9.88
CA MET A 1 -14.70 12.78 9.25
C MET A 1 -15.70 12.70 8.10
N GLY A 2 -16.62 13.66 7.93
CA GLY A 2 -17.60 13.60 6.84
C GLY A 2 -17.01 14.07 5.50
N ILE A 3 -17.30 13.36 4.40
CA ILE A 3 -16.90 13.78 3.05
C ILE A 3 -17.85 14.84 2.51
N SER A 4 -17.31 15.95 2.02
CA SER A 4 -18.12 17.05 1.48
C SER A 4 -18.74 16.67 0.14
N GLN A 5 -19.91 17.24 -0.15
CA GLN A 5 -20.57 17.08 -1.45
C GLN A 5 -19.73 17.59 -2.62
N GLU A 6 -18.86 18.56 -2.38
CA GLU A 6 -17.90 19.05 -3.38
C GLU A 6 -16.87 17.96 -3.73
N LYS A 7 -16.29 17.29 -2.73
CA LYS A 7 -15.35 16.17 -2.94
C LYS A 7 -16.00 14.99 -3.67
N LEU A 8 -17.27 14.68 -3.35
CA LEU A 8 -18.01 13.63 -4.07
C LEU A 8 -18.25 13.99 -5.53
N ARG A 9 -18.64 15.24 -5.83
CA ARG A 9 -18.80 15.71 -7.22
C ARG A 9 -17.47 15.72 -7.97
N PHE A 10 -16.37 16.09 -7.30
CA PHE A 10 -15.04 16.03 -7.88
C PHE A 10 -14.69 14.59 -8.25
N TYR A 11 -14.87 13.64 -7.33
CA TYR A 11 -14.64 12.22 -7.58
C TYR A 11 -15.45 11.69 -8.76
N GLN A 12 -16.75 12.02 -8.83
CA GLN A 12 -17.60 11.61 -9.95
C GLN A 12 -17.15 12.14 -11.31
N ARG A 13 -16.55 13.34 -11.33
CA ARG A 13 -16.10 13.99 -12.57
C ARG A 13 -14.70 13.53 -13.00
N GLU A 14 -13.79 13.41 -12.05
CA GLU A 14 -12.36 13.18 -12.31
C GLU A 14 -11.95 11.71 -12.14
N GLY A 15 -12.77 10.89 -11.48
CA GLY A 15 -12.46 9.47 -11.20
C GLY A 15 -11.53 9.25 -10.00
N TYR A 16 -11.09 10.32 -9.32
CA TYR A 16 -10.23 10.27 -8.13
C TYR A 16 -10.53 11.42 -7.16
N VAL A 17 -10.06 11.30 -5.92
CA VAL A 17 -10.10 12.40 -4.94
C VAL A 17 -8.97 12.21 -3.92
N ILE A 18 -8.32 13.32 -3.55
CA ILE A 18 -7.28 13.32 -2.51
C ILE A 18 -7.92 13.73 -1.18
N LEU A 19 -7.72 12.90 -0.16
CA LEU A 19 -8.25 13.10 1.18
C LEU A 19 -7.09 13.15 2.19
N GLU A 20 -6.70 14.35 2.57
CA GLU A 20 -5.64 14.58 3.54
C GLU A 20 -6.13 14.39 4.98
N GLY A 21 -5.25 13.91 5.86
CA GLY A 21 -5.51 13.77 7.29
C GLY A 21 -6.60 12.75 7.64
N VAL A 22 -6.87 11.77 6.76
CA VAL A 22 -7.84 10.70 7.03
C VAL A 22 -7.28 9.71 8.02
N LEU A 23 -6.04 9.26 7.81
CA LEU A 23 -5.34 8.31 8.66
C LEU A 23 -4.29 9.05 9.48
N THR A 24 -4.16 8.71 10.75
CA THR A 24 -3.12 9.23 11.64
C THR A 24 -1.85 8.38 11.55
N ASP A 25 -0.75 8.89 12.09
CA ASP A 25 0.48 8.11 12.25
C ASP A 25 0.20 6.82 13.06
N ASP A 26 -0.63 6.89 14.10
CA ASP A 26 -1.03 5.72 14.89
C ASP A 26 -1.83 4.67 14.08
N ASP A 27 -2.61 5.10 13.07
CA ASP A 27 -3.31 4.18 12.18
C ASP A 27 -2.34 3.40 11.28
N LEU A 28 -1.24 4.05 10.87
CA LEU A 28 -0.25 3.52 9.92
C LEU A 28 0.90 2.78 10.59
N GLU A 29 1.25 3.15 11.81
CA GLU A 29 2.40 2.64 12.55
C GLU A 29 2.43 1.10 12.64
N PRO A 30 1.31 0.40 12.92
CA PRO A 30 1.32 -1.07 12.92
C PRO A 30 1.68 -1.68 11.56
N LEU A 31 1.30 -1.03 10.45
CA LEU A 31 1.67 -1.47 9.10
C LEU A 31 3.17 -1.26 8.88
N ILE A 32 3.70 -0.10 9.27
CA ILE A 32 5.11 0.23 9.13
C ILE A 32 5.96 -0.79 9.91
N GLN A 33 5.59 -1.11 11.15
CA GLN A 33 6.29 -2.10 11.97
C GLN A 33 6.31 -3.50 11.34
N ASP A 34 5.19 -3.94 10.76
CA ASP A 34 5.17 -5.21 10.04
C ASP A 34 6.12 -5.21 8.82
N HIS A 35 6.20 -4.10 8.09
CA HIS A 35 7.10 -3.97 6.94
C HIS A 35 8.57 -3.86 7.35
N ILE A 36 8.89 -3.23 8.49
CA ILE A 36 10.25 -3.23 9.05
C ILE A 36 10.72 -4.67 9.31
N ILE A 37 9.86 -5.50 9.91
CA ILE A 37 10.18 -6.91 10.17
C ILE A 37 10.35 -7.69 8.86
N ILE A 38 9.53 -7.42 7.85
CA ILE A 38 9.63 -8.04 6.52
C ILE A 38 10.97 -7.69 5.85
N VAL A 39 11.32 -6.41 5.78
CA VAL A 39 12.56 -5.93 5.18
C VAL A 39 13.77 -6.48 5.93
N ASP A 40 13.71 -6.57 7.27
CA ASP A 40 14.78 -7.16 8.06
C ASP A 40 15.01 -8.64 7.74
N ALA A 41 13.93 -9.42 7.60
CA ALA A 41 14.01 -10.82 7.22
C ALA A 41 14.62 -11.00 5.82
N MET A 42 14.22 -10.15 4.87
CA MET A 42 14.79 -10.12 3.51
C MET A 42 16.30 -9.83 3.55
N ALA A 43 16.71 -8.77 4.26
CA ALA A 43 18.12 -8.39 4.39
C ALA A 43 18.97 -9.53 4.98
N ARG A 44 18.49 -10.18 6.04
CA ARG A 44 19.20 -11.32 6.67
C ARG A 44 19.35 -12.51 5.74
N ASP A 45 18.33 -12.81 4.95
CA ASP A 45 18.37 -13.91 4.00
C ASP A 45 19.35 -13.64 2.85
N LEU A 46 19.30 -12.45 2.26
CA LEU A 46 20.23 -12.01 1.21
C LEU A 46 21.68 -11.99 1.70
N HIS A 47 21.92 -11.47 2.91
CA HIS A 47 23.25 -11.45 3.50
C HIS A 47 23.78 -12.86 3.77
N ARG A 48 22.93 -13.79 4.26
CA ARG A 48 23.30 -15.20 4.44
C ARG A 48 23.69 -15.87 3.12
N GLN A 49 23.07 -15.46 2.02
CA GLN A 49 23.40 -15.92 0.67
C GLN A 49 24.63 -15.21 0.07
N GLY A 50 25.20 -14.21 0.75
CA GLY A 50 26.32 -13.42 0.25
C GLY A 50 25.95 -12.45 -0.88
N LYS A 51 24.66 -12.13 -1.04
CA LYS A 51 24.15 -11.24 -2.09
C LYS A 51 24.29 -9.74 -1.75
N ILE A 52 24.34 -9.43 -0.47
CA ILE A 52 24.59 -8.08 0.07
C ILE A 52 25.70 -8.16 1.11
N SER A 53 26.50 -7.10 1.24
CA SER A 53 27.67 -7.03 2.11
C SER A 53 27.33 -6.65 3.55
N ARG A 54 26.16 -6.03 3.78
CA ARG A 54 25.66 -5.65 5.11
C ARG A 54 24.13 -5.68 5.18
N LEU A 55 23.58 -5.56 6.39
CA LEU A 55 22.13 -5.64 6.66
C LEU A 55 21.38 -4.29 6.59
N TYR A 56 22.11 -3.18 6.47
CA TYR A 56 21.56 -1.81 6.45
C TYR A 56 20.63 -1.50 7.64
N GLU A 57 20.92 -2.04 8.83
CA GLU A 57 20.12 -1.84 10.05
C GLU A 57 20.18 -0.39 10.57
N ASP A 58 21.16 0.39 10.10
CA ASP A 58 21.34 1.82 10.37
C ASP A 58 20.46 2.73 9.52
N GLU A 59 19.87 2.21 8.45
CA GLU A 59 19.01 2.97 7.53
C GLU A 59 17.56 3.00 8.04
N PRO A 60 16.86 4.14 7.92
CA PRO A 60 15.48 4.27 8.35
C PRO A 60 14.52 3.54 7.38
N PHE A 61 13.29 3.29 7.84
CA PHE A 61 12.29 2.48 7.12
C PHE A 61 12.08 2.92 5.68
N GLU A 62 12.06 4.23 5.46
CA GLU A 62 11.72 4.88 4.19
C GLU A 62 12.72 4.55 3.08
N ILE A 63 13.98 4.25 3.42
CA ILE A 63 15.05 4.06 2.43
C ILE A 63 15.77 2.72 2.55
N ARG A 64 15.60 1.98 3.66
CA ARG A 64 16.34 0.72 3.90
C ARG A 64 16.17 -0.28 2.76
N LEU A 65 14.95 -0.48 2.26
CA LEU A 65 14.71 -1.39 1.13
C LEU A 65 15.38 -0.89 -0.16
N ALA A 66 15.36 0.42 -0.41
CA ALA A 66 16.04 1.02 -1.56
C ALA A 66 17.56 0.83 -1.49
N ARG A 67 18.16 0.97 -0.31
CA ARG A 67 19.60 0.73 -0.09
C ARG A 67 20.01 -0.73 -0.33
N ILE A 68 19.17 -1.68 0.05
CA ILE A 68 19.41 -3.09 -0.25
C ILE A 68 19.30 -3.32 -1.77
N ALA A 69 18.31 -2.72 -2.43
CA ALA A 69 18.12 -2.83 -3.88
C ALA A 69 19.24 -2.16 -4.71
N GLU A 70 19.91 -1.14 -4.16
CA GLU A 70 21.10 -0.53 -4.78
C GLU A 70 22.30 -1.51 -4.82
N GLU A 71 22.41 -2.43 -3.87
CA GLU A 71 23.48 -3.44 -3.84
C GLU A 71 23.10 -4.73 -4.59
N TYR A 72 21.83 -5.12 -4.55
CA TYR A 72 21.32 -6.31 -5.22
C TYR A 72 20.06 -5.99 -6.02
N GLU A 73 20.19 -5.87 -7.35
CA GLU A 73 19.09 -5.45 -8.24
C GLU A 73 17.92 -6.45 -8.30
N GLU A 74 18.15 -7.72 -7.97
CA GLU A 74 17.13 -8.76 -7.94
C GLU A 74 16.45 -8.87 -6.55
N VAL A 75 16.54 -7.85 -5.71
CA VAL A 75 15.64 -7.77 -4.54
C VAL A 75 14.21 -7.76 -5.08
N ASP A 76 13.54 -8.91 -4.95
CA ASP A 76 12.13 -9.05 -5.28
C ASP A 76 11.31 -7.94 -4.60
N GLU A 77 10.23 -7.54 -5.25
CA GLU A 77 9.25 -6.60 -4.70
C GLU A 77 8.88 -7.03 -3.27
N CYS A 78 8.70 -6.06 -2.37
CA CYS A 78 8.28 -6.34 -0.99
C CYS A 78 7.05 -7.26 -1.02
N PRO A 79 7.06 -8.39 -0.27
CA PRO A 79 6.03 -9.40 -0.41
C PRO A 79 4.65 -8.82 -0.08
N ASP A 80 3.70 -9.11 -0.96
CA ASP A 80 2.37 -8.52 -0.88
C ASP A 80 1.56 -9.03 0.35
N ILE A 81 0.48 -8.33 0.67
CA ILE A 81 -0.42 -8.59 1.80
C ILE A 81 -0.92 -10.03 1.80
N GLY A 82 -1.26 -10.57 0.62
CA GLY A 82 -1.73 -11.95 0.47
C GLY A 82 -0.70 -13.02 0.82
N PHE A 83 0.59 -12.69 0.71
CA PHE A 83 1.71 -13.57 1.07
C PHE A 83 2.09 -13.41 2.53
N THR A 84 2.22 -12.17 3.01
CA THR A 84 2.70 -11.90 4.37
C THR A 84 1.63 -12.19 5.42
N ARG A 85 0.34 -12.00 5.08
CA ARG A 85 -0.85 -12.30 5.91
C ARG A 85 -0.71 -11.79 7.34
N ARG A 86 -0.06 -10.64 7.50
CA ARG A 86 0.24 -10.08 8.81
C ARG A 86 -1.04 -9.64 9.51
N ARG A 87 -1.03 -9.74 10.84
CA ARG A 87 -2.18 -9.35 11.66
C ARG A 87 -2.48 -7.86 11.53
N ALA A 88 -1.47 -6.98 11.55
CA ALA A 88 -1.73 -5.55 11.54
C ALA A 88 -2.43 -5.13 10.24
N THR A 89 -2.06 -5.70 9.09
CA THR A 89 -2.77 -5.45 7.84
C THR A 89 -4.23 -5.89 7.91
N TYR A 90 -4.51 -7.06 8.48
CA TYR A 90 -5.89 -7.53 8.65
C TYR A 90 -6.71 -6.60 9.56
N GLU A 91 -6.15 -6.14 10.67
CA GLU A 91 -6.83 -5.20 11.57
C GLU A 91 -7.02 -3.83 10.89
N PHE A 92 -6.02 -3.36 10.15
CA PHE A 92 -6.06 -2.09 9.42
C PHE A 92 -7.16 -2.05 8.35
N LEU A 93 -7.44 -3.16 7.66
CA LEU A 93 -8.56 -3.23 6.71
C LEU A 93 -9.93 -3.00 7.37
N ARG A 94 -10.01 -3.00 8.71
CA ARG A 94 -11.19 -2.65 9.51
C ARG A 94 -11.03 -1.34 10.27
N ASN A 95 -9.96 -0.59 10.02
CA ASN A 95 -9.71 0.68 10.66
C ASN A 95 -10.91 1.61 10.44
N LYS A 96 -11.41 2.22 11.51
CA LYS A 96 -12.62 3.03 11.45
C LYS A 96 -12.45 4.26 10.57
N ASN A 97 -11.31 4.94 10.63
CA ASN A 97 -11.05 6.12 9.81
C ASN A 97 -11.02 5.75 8.32
N LEU A 98 -10.44 4.59 7.98
CA LEU A 98 -10.46 4.04 6.62
C LEU A 98 -11.89 3.70 6.16
N VAL A 99 -12.63 2.92 6.93
CA VAL A 99 -13.97 2.45 6.53
C VAL A 99 -14.95 3.62 6.42
N ASP A 100 -14.94 4.55 7.39
CA ASP A 100 -15.80 5.73 7.40
C ASP A 100 -15.55 6.65 6.19
N VAL A 101 -14.31 6.67 5.66
CA VAL A 101 -13.99 7.50 4.48
C VAL A 101 -14.48 6.89 3.18
N ILE A 102 -14.56 5.56 3.11
CA ILE A 102 -14.97 4.79 1.93
C ILE A 102 -16.50 4.78 1.77
N GLU A 103 -17.23 4.68 2.88
CA GLU A 103 -18.69 4.52 2.89
C GLU A 103 -19.45 5.54 2.02
N PRO A 104 -19.12 6.86 2.01
CA PRO A 104 -19.82 7.82 1.15
C PRO A 104 -19.69 7.57 -0.36
N PHE A 105 -18.72 6.76 -0.79
CA PHE A 105 -18.46 6.48 -2.20
C PHE A 105 -19.17 5.22 -2.70
N ILE A 106 -19.21 4.16 -1.88
CA ILE A 106 -19.73 2.84 -2.30
C ILE A 106 -20.91 2.34 -1.45
N GLY A 107 -21.30 3.08 -0.42
CA GLY A 107 -22.34 2.68 0.53
C GLY A 107 -21.79 1.87 1.71
N PRO A 108 -22.70 1.44 2.61
CA PRO A 108 -22.34 0.84 3.90
C PRO A 108 -21.88 -0.63 3.81
N GLU A 109 -22.15 -1.31 2.70
CA GLU A 109 -21.74 -2.70 2.48
C GLU A 109 -20.35 -2.77 1.87
N ILE A 110 -19.33 -2.62 2.71
CA ILE A 110 -17.93 -2.55 2.29
C ILE A 110 -17.30 -3.94 2.34
N SER A 111 -16.75 -4.38 1.20
CA SER A 111 -15.95 -5.60 1.08
C SER A 111 -14.58 -5.28 0.49
N CYS A 112 -13.56 -6.04 0.91
CA CYS A 112 -12.20 -5.91 0.40
C CYS A 112 -11.95 -6.99 -0.67
N ASN A 113 -11.68 -6.55 -1.89
CA ASN A 113 -11.23 -7.43 -2.97
C ASN A 113 -9.72 -7.72 -2.79
N PRO A 114 -9.26 -8.99 -2.80
CA PRO A 114 -7.85 -9.35 -2.59
C PRO A 114 -6.89 -9.00 -3.75
N VAL A 115 -7.17 -7.92 -4.49
CA VAL A 115 -6.26 -7.33 -5.51
C VAL A 115 -5.48 -6.15 -4.88
N SER A 116 -5.17 -6.25 -3.59
CA SER A 116 -4.38 -5.24 -2.88
C SER A 116 -2.89 -5.45 -3.14
N HIS A 117 -2.13 -4.36 -3.23
CA HIS A 117 -0.70 -4.38 -3.49
C HIS A 117 0.08 -3.49 -2.52
N VAL A 118 1.21 -4.01 -2.01
CA VAL A 118 2.30 -3.19 -1.47
C VAL A 118 3.25 -2.84 -2.61
N ARG A 119 3.45 -1.54 -2.86
CA ARG A 119 4.27 -1.06 -3.97
C ARG A 119 5.40 -0.15 -3.47
N PRO A 120 6.58 -0.70 -3.13
CA PRO A 120 7.76 0.13 -2.90
C PRO A 120 8.16 0.85 -4.20
N LYS A 121 8.36 2.16 -4.14
CA LYS A 121 8.94 2.92 -5.26
C LYS A 121 10.46 2.87 -5.13
N LEU A 122 11.08 1.98 -5.89
CA LEU A 122 12.54 1.93 -6.05
C LEU A 122 12.97 2.86 -7.20
N PRO A 123 14.22 3.36 -7.23
CA PRO A 123 14.68 4.35 -8.23
C PRO A 123 14.40 3.99 -9.70
N SER A 124 14.34 2.70 -10.03
CA SER A 124 14.17 2.19 -11.39
C SER A 124 12.77 1.61 -11.69
N THR A 125 11.83 1.73 -10.76
CA THR A 125 10.48 1.16 -10.92
C THR A 125 9.52 2.19 -11.49
N ASP A 126 8.73 1.86 -12.51
CA ASP A 126 7.68 2.72 -13.05
C ASP A 126 6.38 1.96 -13.24
N VAL A 127 5.26 2.69 -13.18
CA VAL A 127 3.93 2.14 -13.38
C VAL A 127 3.39 2.68 -14.70
N PRO A 128 3.16 1.81 -15.71
CA PRO A 128 2.61 2.26 -16.99
C PRO A 128 1.19 2.79 -16.81
N PHE A 129 0.75 3.62 -17.75
CA PHE A 129 -0.63 4.10 -17.77
C PHE A 129 -1.60 2.92 -17.90
N HIS A 130 -2.54 2.81 -16.96
CA HIS A 130 -3.49 1.69 -16.90
C HIS A 130 -4.78 2.08 -16.16
N GLN A 131 -5.76 1.17 -16.14
CA GLN A 131 -6.97 1.24 -15.32
C GLN A 131 -7.03 -0.02 -14.45
N ASP A 132 -7.32 0.11 -13.16
CA ASP A 132 -7.35 -1.03 -12.23
C ASP A 132 -8.35 -2.13 -12.65
N ALA A 133 -9.43 -1.74 -13.35
CA ALA A 133 -10.39 -2.67 -13.92
C ALA A 133 -9.79 -3.70 -14.90
N VAL A 134 -8.55 -3.48 -15.40
CA VAL A 134 -7.85 -4.48 -16.23
C VAL A 134 -7.52 -5.75 -15.44
N PHE A 135 -7.45 -5.66 -14.11
CA PHE A 135 -7.13 -6.78 -13.23
C PHE A 135 -8.38 -7.50 -12.69
N THR A 136 -9.57 -7.15 -13.19
CA THR A 136 -10.84 -7.74 -12.75
C THR A 136 -11.53 -8.48 -13.90
N THR A 137 -12.47 -9.36 -13.55
CA THR A 137 -13.18 -10.18 -14.54
C THR A 137 -14.36 -9.41 -15.15
N GLN A 138 -14.85 -9.83 -16.31
CA GLN A 138 -15.95 -9.16 -17.01
C GLN A 138 -17.26 -9.17 -16.21
N GLU A 139 -17.42 -10.12 -15.31
CA GLU A 139 -18.55 -10.20 -14.37
C GLU A 139 -18.59 -9.01 -13.40
N ALA A 140 -17.46 -8.33 -13.17
CA ALA A 140 -17.38 -7.16 -12.30
C ALA A 140 -17.64 -5.82 -13.02
N LYS A 141 -17.93 -5.81 -14.33
CA LYS A 141 -18.04 -4.59 -15.15
C LYS A 141 -19.05 -3.55 -14.63
N ASP A 142 -20.10 -4.00 -13.94
CA ASP A 142 -21.18 -3.16 -13.42
C ASP A 142 -21.02 -2.88 -11.91
N ILE A 143 -19.89 -3.29 -11.32
CA ILE A 143 -19.57 -3.10 -9.91
C ILE A 143 -18.63 -1.90 -9.79
N LEU A 144 -19.03 -0.89 -9.01
CA LEU A 144 -18.11 0.17 -8.62
C LEU A 144 -17.10 -0.38 -7.62
N GLN A 145 -15.85 -0.52 -8.05
CA GLN A 145 -14.73 -0.90 -7.21
C GLN A 145 -13.85 0.34 -7.00
N VAL A 146 -13.63 0.70 -5.74
CA VAL A 146 -12.77 1.84 -5.38
C VAL A 146 -11.42 1.34 -4.89
N THR A 147 -10.36 1.91 -5.44
CA THR A 147 -9.00 1.72 -4.94
C THR A 147 -8.71 2.79 -3.90
N VAL A 148 -8.29 2.36 -2.71
CA VAL A 148 -7.74 3.27 -1.69
C VAL A 148 -6.23 3.18 -1.75
N TRP A 149 -5.62 4.24 -2.27
CA TRP A 149 -4.17 4.39 -2.25
C TRP A 149 -3.77 5.24 -1.05
N LEU A 150 -2.83 4.74 -0.25
CA LEU A 150 -2.28 5.46 0.89
C LEU A 150 -0.76 5.30 0.96
N PRO A 151 -0.04 6.39 1.24
CA PRO A 151 1.40 6.35 1.43
C PRO A 151 1.75 5.84 2.84
N LEU A 152 2.67 4.87 2.94
CA LEU A 152 3.34 4.52 4.21
C LEU A 152 4.58 5.38 4.49
N VAL A 153 5.03 6.12 3.48
CA VAL A 153 6.16 7.06 3.50
C VAL A 153 5.80 8.26 2.64
N GLN A 154 6.45 9.40 2.81
CA GLN A 154 6.16 10.59 2.00
C GLN A 154 6.26 10.28 0.49
N SER A 155 5.22 10.63 -0.27
CA SER A 155 5.18 10.47 -1.72
C SER A 155 5.36 11.84 -2.39
N THR A 156 6.36 11.97 -3.25
CA THR A 156 6.74 13.21 -3.95
C THR A 156 6.85 13.01 -5.44
#